data_AF-A9WN52-F1
#
_entry.id   AF-A9WN52-F1
#
_cell.length_a   1.000
_cell.length_b   1.000
_cell.length_c   1.000
_cell.angle_alpha   90.00
_cell.angle_beta   90.00
_cell.angle_gamma   90.00
#
_symmetry.space_group_name_H-M   'P 1'
#
loop_
_entity.id
_entity.type
_entity.pdbx_description
1 polymer ?
#
loop_
_entity_poly.entity_id
_entity_poly.type
_entity_poly.pdbx_seq_one_letter_code
_entity_poly.pdbx_strand_id
1 'polypeptide(L)' 'MGSGQDAYGGNSVQVQGVSGTSNHGDSGGPLIINNKIVAVDSRGDLDDKGSDTHATSQYANLTDSRSWITQTSGL' A
#
# COMPACT_ATOMS: atom_id res chain seq x y z
N MET A 1 2.31 -2.19 11.93
CA MET A 1 2.13 -1.24 10.82
C MET A 1 2.76 0.08 11.23
N GLY A 2 3.42 0.75 10.28
CA GLY A 2 3.99 2.08 10.45
C GLY A 2 3.33 3.10 9.53
N SER A 3 3.80 4.35 9.61
CA SER A 3 3.44 5.45 8.71
C SER A 3 4.67 5.87 7.91
N GLY A 4 4.50 6.18 6.63
CA GLY A 4 5.58 6.64 5.76
C GLY A 4 5.10 7.54 4.63
N GLN A 5 5.89 7.59 3.55
CA GLN A 5 5.51 8.25 2.30
C GLN A 5 5.48 7.24 1.15
N ASP A 6 4.45 7.31 0.32
CA ASP A 6 4.30 6.48 -0.87
C ASP A 6 5.25 6.93 -2.00
N ALA A 7 5.21 6.26 -3.15
CA ALA A 7 6.10 6.57 -4.28
C ALA A 7 5.93 7.99 -4.85
N TYR A 8 4.83 8.67 -4.51
CA TYR A 8 4.45 10.00 -5.01
C TYR A 8 4.43 11.07 -3.91
N GLY A 9 4.94 10.74 -2.72
CA GLY A 9 5.05 11.68 -1.59
C GLY A 9 3.77 11.82 -0.76
N GLY A 10 2.74 11.01 -1.02
CA GLY A 10 1.53 10.91 -0.21
C GLY A 10 1.76 10.12 1.07
N ASN A 11 0.88 10.26 2.07
CA ASN A 11 0.96 9.47 3.29
C ASN A 11 0.77 7.97 2.99
N SER A 12 1.66 7.13 3.52
CA SER A 12 1.59 5.69 3.35
C SER A 12 1.39 4.93 4.66
N VAL A 13 0.77 3.76 4.53
CA VAL A 13 0.76 2.69 5.52
C VAL A 13 1.88 1.73 5.19
N GLN A 14 2.77 1.49 6.15
CA GLN A 14 3.87 0.55 6.00
C GLN A 14 3.52 -0.79 6.63
N VAL A 15 3.70 -1.86 5.86
CA VAL A 15 3.49 -3.25 6.29
C VAL A 15 4.80 -4.01 6.11
N GLN A 16 5.30 -4.56 7.21
CA GLN A 16 6.49 -5.42 7.18
C GLN A 16 6.07 -6.85 6.89
N GLY A 17 6.75 -7.48 5.95
CA GLY A 17 6.60 -8.89 5.65
C GLY A 17 7.09 -9.79 6.79
N VAL A 18 6.47 -10.97 6.90
CA VAL A 18 6.93 -12.05 7.80
C VAL A 18 7.27 -13.30 6.98
N SER A 19 6.45 -13.60 5.98
CA SER A 19 6.65 -14.71 5.04
C SER A 19 6.33 -14.29 3.60
N GLY A 20 6.27 -12.99 3.35
CA GLY A 20 5.87 -12.41 2.07
C GLY A 20 5.78 -10.89 2.15
N THR A 21 6.05 -10.24 1.02
CA THR A 21 6.00 -8.80 0.81
C THR A 21 5.37 -8.54 -0.56
N SER A 22 4.77 -7.36 -0.78
CA SER A 22 4.37 -6.98 -2.15
C SER A 22 5.61 -6.76 -3.02
N ASN A 23 5.48 -7.07 -4.29
CA ASN A 23 6.58 -7.09 -5.26
C ASN A 23 6.15 -6.46 -6.60
N HIS A 24 7.05 -6.43 -7.57
CA HIS A 24 6.77 -5.93 -8.92
C HIS A 24 5.54 -6.60 -9.53
N GLY A 25 4.58 -5.78 -9.94
CA GLY A 25 3.30 -6.21 -10.50
C GLY A 25 2.13 -6.21 -9.51
N ASP A 26 2.40 -6.14 -8.20
CA ASP A 26 1.34 -6.02 -7.18
C ASP A 26 0.83 -4.59 -7.01
N SER A 27 1.56 -3.60 -7.56
CA SER A 27 1.20 -2.19 -7.47
C SER A 27 -0.19 -1.91 -8.03
N GLY A 28 -0.99 -1.15 -7.28
CA GLY A 28 -2.42 -0.96 -7.52
C GLY A 28 -3.30 -2.02 -6.85
N GLY A 29 -2.73 -3.08 -6.30
CA GLY A 29 -3.43 -4.12 -5.55
C GLY A 29 -3.94 -3.64 -4.18
N PRO A 30 -5.02 -4.24 -3.66
CA PRO A 30 -5.61 -3.80 -2.40
C PRO A 30 -4.89 -4.39 -1.17
N LEU A 31 -4.65 -3.55 -0.15
CA LEU A 31 -4.45 -4.03 1.22
C LEU A 31 -5.82 -4.21 1.89
N ILE A 32 -6.13 -5.43 2.28
CA ILE A 32 -7.40 -5.79 2.93
C ILE A 32 -7.16 -6.08 4.41
N ILE A 33 -7.86 -5.36 5.29
CA ILE A 33 -7.88 -5.62 6.73
C ILE A 33 -9.34 -5.74 7.16
N ASN A 34 -9.69 -6.81 7.87
CA ASN A 34 -11.05 -7.06 8.36
C ASN A 34 -12.11 -6.92 7.25
N ASN A 35 -11.89 -7.56 6.09
CA ASN A 35 -12.77 -7.52 4.92
C ASN A 35 -12.97 -6.12 4.28
N LYS A 36 -12.12 -5.14 4.57
CA LYS A 36 -12.17 -3.81 3.97
C LYS A 36 -10.88 -3.47 3.25
N ILE A 37 -10.98 -2.84 2.08
CA ILE A 37 -9.82 -2.23 1.41
C ILE A 37 -9.47 -0.96 2.18
N VAL A 38 -8.27 -0.93 2.75
CA VAL A 38 -7.82 0.18 3.62
C VAL A 38 -6.69 1.01 3.00
N ALA A 39 -5.96 0.42 2.05
CA ALA A 39 -4.83 1.04 1.37
C ALA A 39 -4.61 0.37 0.00
N VAL A 40 -3.85 1.00 -0.88
CA VAL A 40 -3.50 0.48 -2.22
C VAL A 40 -1.99 0.38 -2.33
N ASP A 41 -1.47 -0.74 -2.84
CA ASP A 41 -0.03 -0.95 -2.96
C ASP A 41 0.57 0.10 -3.90
N SER A 42 1.51 0.89 -3.38
CA SER A 42 2.18 1.95 -4.14
C SER A 42 3.62 1.57 -4.47
N ARG A 43 4.29 0.90 -3.53
CA ARG A 43 5.65 0.41 -3.69
C ARG A 43 5.82 -0.87 -2.89
N GLY A 44 5.89 -1.99 -3.60
CA GLY A 44 6.50 -3.21 -3.07
C GLY A 44 7.97 -2.99 -2.77
N ASP A 45 8.48 -3.75 -1.80
CA ASP A 45 9.84 -3.70 -1.24
C ASP A 45 10.77 -2.68 -1.90
N LEU A 46 11.16 -1.69 -1.10
CA LEU A 46 11.91 -0.46 -1.38
C LEU A 46 12.87 -0.38 -2.58
N ASP A 47 13.35 -1.46 -3.19
CA ASP A 47 13.82 -1.52 -4.59
C ASP A 47 14.19 -2.98 -4.94
N ASP A 48 13.23 -3.73 -5.49
CA ASP A 48 13.47 -4.93 -6.31
C ASP A 48 14.24 -6.08 -5.63
N LYS A 49 13.99 -6.35 -4.34
CA LYS A 49 14.47 -7.58 -3.67
C LYS A 49 13.34 -8.59 -3.55
N GLY A 50 12.77 -9.02 -4.68
CA GLY A 50 11.66 -9.97 -4.73
C GLY A 50 11.83 -11.31 -3.99
N SER A 51 13.00 -11.56 -3.37
CA SER A 51 13.29 -12.67 -2.47
C SER A 51 13.25 -12.33 -0.96
N ASP A 52 13.25 -11.05 -0.56
CA ASP A 52 13.20 -10.65 0.85
C ASP A 52 11.77 -10.60 1.37
N THR A 53 11.36 -11.72 1.95
CA THR A 53 10.02 -11.87 2.57
C THR A 53 9.80 -11.03 3.82
N HIS A 54 10.84 -10.35 4.34
CA HIS A 54 10.78 -9.50 5.53
C HIS A 54 10.89 -8.00 5.22
N ALA A 55 10.92 -7.64 3.93
CA ALA A 55 10.93 -6.27 3.49
C ALA A 55 9.65 -5.51 3.88
N THR A 56 9.70 -4.18 3.75
CA THR A 56 8.57 -3.30 4.03
C THR A 56 7.90 -2.85 2.75
N SER A 57 6.61 -3.14 2.62
CA SER A 57 5.72 -2.62 1.58
C SER A 57 5.11 -1.28 1.98
N GLN A 58 4.94 -0.40 1.02
CA GLN A 58 4.30 0.91 1.21
C GLN A 58 2.99 1.00 0.44
N TYR A 59 1.92 1.27 1.18
CA TYR A 59 0.57 1.39 0.64
C TYR A 59 0.05 2.83 0.77
N ALA A 60 -0.52 3.39 -0.29
CA ALA A 60 -1.20 4.69 -0.23
C ALA A 60 -2.44 4.60 0.67
N ASN A 61 -2.54 5.49 1.65
CA ASN A 61 -3.62 5.46 2.64
C ASN A 61 -4.95 5.96 2.05
N LEU A 62 -5.94 5.07 1.91
CA LEU A 62 -7.23 5.45 1.33
C LEU A 62 -8.04 6.41 2.21
N THR A 63 -7.76 6.48 3.52
CA THR A 63 -8.44 7.43 4.42
C THR A 63 -8.26 8.87 3.97
N ASP A 64 -7.05 9.19 3.49
CA ASP A 64 -6.70 10.55 3.06
C ASP A 64 -7.30 10.87 1.67
N SER A 65 -7.60 9.84 0.87
CA SER A 65 -8.17 9.99 -0.48
C SER A 65 -9.69 9.80 -0.55
N ARG A 66 -10.39 9.54 0.57
CA ARG A 66 -11.84 9.22 0.56
C ARG A 66 -12.67 10.25 -0.19
N SER A 67 -12.48 11.54 0.10
CA SER A 67 -13.24 12.62 -0.54
C SER A 67 -13.06 12.64 -2.06
N TRP A 68 -11.83 12.44 -2.53
CA TRP A 68 -11.52 12.38 -3.95
C TRP A 68 -12.12 11.12 -4.61
N ILE A 69 -12.05 9.97 -3.93
CA ILE A 69 -12.65 8.72 -4.41
C ILE A 69 -14.16 8.86 -4.54
N THR A 70 -14.85 9.34 -3.50
CA THR A 70 -16.30 9.61 -3.50
C THR A 70 -16.67 10.55 -4.65
N GLN A 71 -15.97 11.68 -4.78
CA GLN A 71 -16.24 12.65 -5.85
C GLN A 71 -16.03 12.06 -7.26
N THR A 72 -15.00 11.24 -7.46
CA THR A 72 -14.62 10.70 -8.77
C THR A 72 -15.48 9.51 -9.17
N SER A 73 -15.81 8.64 -8.23
CA SER A 73 -16.58 7.41 -8.47
C SER A 73 -18.09 7.61 -8.40
N GLY A 74 -18.56 8.68 -7.75
CA GLY A 74 -19.98 8.94 -7.53
C GLY A 74 -20.62 8.06 -6.44
N LEU A 75 -19.80 7.45 -5.59
CA LEU A 75 -20.23 6.71 -4.40
C LEU A 75 -20.69 7.63 -3.26
#